data_AF-K1XJE4-F1
#
_entry.id   AF-K1XJE4-F1
#
_cell.length_a   1.000
_cell.length_b   1.000
_cell.length_c   1.000
_cell.angle_alpha   90.00
_cell.angle_beta   90.00
_cell.angle_gamma   90.00
#
_symmetry.space_group_name_H-M   'P 1'
#
loop_
_entity.id
_entity.type
_entity.pdbx_description
1 polymer ?
#
loop_
_entity_poly.entity_id
_entity_poly.type
_entity_poly.pdbx_seq_one_letter_code
_entity_poly.pdbx_strand_id
1 'polypeptide(L)'
;MFLVKIFYALLGIAMGLGILKYRKVVYSWTGRWYWAEKYLGSGGTVFIISLIGLWLIFVSVAYPFWVFDNPRQYGSNTNTETSQTQ
;
A
#
# COMPACT_ATOMS: atom_id res chain seq x y z
N MET A 1 -5.65 -15.99 -5.59
CA MET A 1 -5.74 -14.51 -5.66
C MET A 1 -5.67 -13.81 -4.30
N PHE A 2 -6.09 -14.42 -3.18
CA PHE A 2 -5.99 -13.83 -1.83
C PHE A 2 -4.53 -13.71 -1.32
N LEU A 3 -3.72 -14.75 -1.50
CA LEU A 3 -2.31 -14.78 -1.06
C LEU A 3 -1.47 -13.63 -1.67
N VAL A 4 -1.71 -13.31 -2.94
CA VAL A 4 -1.02 -12.25 -3.68
C VAL A 4 -1.33 -10.88 -3.06
N LYS A 5 -2.58 -10.63 -2.65
CA LYS A 5 -2.98 -9.37 -1.98
C LYS A 5 -2.27 -9.20 -0.64
N ILE A 6 -2.16 -10.27 0.15
CA ILE A 6 -1.42 -10.26 1.42
C ILE A 6 0.07 -10.08 1.22
N PHE A 7 0.64 -10.70 0.18
CA PHE A 7 2.05 -10.53 -0.16
C PHE A 7 2.37 -9.07 -0.52
N TYR A 8 1.54 -8.42 -1.34
CA TYR A 8 1.69 -6.98 -1.64
C TYR A 8 1.50 -6.08 -0.41
N ALA A 9 0.54 -6.40 0.47
CA ALA A 9 0.34 -5.66 1.72
C ALA A 9 1.58 -5.76 2.62
N LEU A 10 2.16 -6.96 2.76
CA LEU A 10 3.36 -7.18 3.55
C LEU A 10 4.57 -6.47 2.95
N LEU A 11 4.72 -6.49 1.61
CA LEU A 11 5.77 -5.74 0.92
C LEU A 11 5.63 -4.24 1.15
N GLY A 12 4.41 -3.70 1.04
CA GLY A 12 4.14 -2.29 1.23
C GLY A 12 4.43 -1.81 2.66
N ILE A 13 4.12 -2.63 3.67
CA ILE A 13 4.48 -2.36 5.07
C ILE A 13 6.01 -2.38 5.25
N ALA A 14 6.68 -3.40 4.70
CA ALA A 14 8.14 -3.50 4.76
C ALA A 14 8.83 -2.31 4.08
N MET A 15 8.29 -1.87 2.94
CA MET A 15 8.79 -0.73 2.20
C MET A 15 8.56 0.60 2.93
N GLY A 16 7.39 0.77 3.55
CA GLY A 16 7.08 1.94 4.39
C GLY A 16 7.96 2.02 5.64
N LEU A 17 8.19 0.89 6.32
CA LEU A 17 9.17 0.81 7.42
C LEU A 17 10.59 1.08 6.95
N GLY A 18 10.95 0.62 5.74
CA GLY A 18 12.20 0.94 5.08
C GLY A 18 12.39 2.44 4.90
N ILE A 19 11.39 3.15 4.35
CA ILE A 19 11.42 4.62 4.20
C ILE A 19 11.62 5.31 5.55
N LEU A 20 10.92 4.87 6.61
CA LEU A 20 11.05 5.48 7.94
C LEU A 20 12.44 5.24 8.55
N LYS A 21 12.98 4.02 8.38
CA LYS A 21 14.31 3.66 8.90
C LYS A 21 15.43 4.38 8.16
N TYR A 22 15.33 4.50 6.84
CA TYR A 22 16.31 5.16 5.99
C TYR A 22 16.00 6.65 5.72
N ARG A 23 15.15 7.28 6.56
CA ARG A 23 14.71 8.68 6.39
C ARG A 23 15.84 9.69 6.12
N LYS A 24 17.02 9.50 6.73
CA LYS A 24 18.19 10.36 6.49
C LYS A 24 18.80 10.16 5.10
N VAL A 25 18.83 8.92 4.61
CA VAL A 25 19.29 8.59 3.26
C VAL A 25 18.32 9.16 2.23
N VAL A 26 17.01 8.98 2.45
CA VAL A 26 15.97 9.56 1.60
C VAL A 26 16.07 11.09 1.59
N TYR A 27 16.28 11.72 2.74
CA TYR A 27 16.51 13.16 2.81
C TYR A 27 17.78 13.60 2.05
N SER A 28 18.86 12.84 2.12
CA SER A 28 20.10 13.13 1.38
C SER A 28 19.93 12.97 -0.13
N TRP A 29 19.04 12.08 -0.57
CA TRP A 29 18.77 11.80 -1.97
C TRP A 29 17.79 12.79 -2.59
N THR A 30 16.73 13.13 -1.86
CA THR A 30 15.68 14.07 -2.28
C THR A 30 16.10 15.54 -2.11
N GLY A 31 17.08 15.80 -1.25
CA GLY A 31 17.54 17.16 -0.93
C GLY A 31 16.55 17.94 -0.07
N ARG A 32 16.90 19.19 0.25
CA ARG A 32 16.04 20.12 1.00
C ARG A 32 14.96 20.68 0.08
N TRP A 33 13.70 20.33 0.33
CA TRP A 33 12.58 20.96 -0.36
C TRP A 33 12.37 22.37 0.23
N TYR A 34 12.58 23.40 -0.60
CA TYR A 34 12.46 24.80 -0.18
C TYR A 34 11.08 25.13 0.41
N TRP A 35 10.01 24.59 -0.18
CA TRP A 35 8.66 24.74 0.36
C TRP A 35 8.47 23.97 1.67
N ALA A 36 8.98 22.74 1.78
CA ALA A 36 8.87 21.95 3.00
C ALA A 36 9.52 22.66 4.20
N GLU A 37 10.70 23.23 4.02
CA GLU A 37 11.38 23.97 5.10
C GLU A 37 10.72 25.32 5.39
N LYS A 38 10.15 25.97 4.38
CA LYS A 38 9.46 27.26 4.56
C LYS A 38 8.16 27.12 5.36
N TYR A 39 7.44 26.01 5.22
CA TYR A 39 6.15 25.79 5.88
C TYR A 39 6.23 24.97 7.17
N LEU A 40 7.17 24.03 7.27
CA LEU A 40 7.31 23.14 8.44
C LEU A 40 8.58 23.42 9.26
N GLY A 41 9.41 24.39 8.87
CA GLY A 41 10.63 24.78 9.56
C GLY A 41 11.83 23.88 9.27
N SER A 42 12.89 24.04 10.07
CA SER A 42 14.12 23.24 9.97
C SER A 42 13.82 21.75 10.11
N GLY A 43 14.08 20.96 9.06
CA GLY A 43 13.75 19.53 9.03
C GLY A 43 12.35 19.20 8.52
N GLY A 44 11.58 20.16 8.03
CA GLY A 44 10.25 19.96 7.45
C GLY A 44 10.20 18.92 6.31
N THR A 45 11.27 18.82 5.53
CA THR A 45 11.38 17.78 4.49
C THR A 45 11.45 16.37 5.10
N VAL A 46 12.14 16.19 6.24
CA VAL A 46 12.18 14.89 6.96
C VAL A 46 10.81 14.51 7.49
N PHE A 47 10.04 15.51 7.95
CA PHE A 47 8.67 15.33 8.42
C PHE A 47 7.75 14.84 7.29
N ILE A 48 7.79 15.48 6.11
CA ILE A 48 6.98 15.06 4.95
C ILE A 48 7.38 13.66 4.47
N ILE A 49 8.67 13.33 4.42
CA ILE A 49 9.15 12.00 4.05
C ILE A 49 8.61 10.94 5.03
N SER A 50 8.62 11.25 6.32
CA SER A 50 8.07 10.36 7.35
C SER A 50 6.56 10.22 7.21
N LEU A 51 5.86 11.30 6.87
CA LEU A 51 4.41 11.31 6.64
C LEU A 51 4.02 10.46 5.43
N ILE A 52 4.77 10.55 4.33
CA ILE A 52 4.60 9.71 3.14
C ILE A 52 4.85 8.24 3.47
N GLY A 53 5.90 7.95 4.23
CA GLY A 53 6.19 6.59 4.71
C GLY A 53 5.05 6.01 5.54
N LEU A 54 4.52 6.80 6.47
CA LEU A 54 3.39 6.41 7.32
C LEU A 54 2.12 6.20 6.48
N TRP A 55 1.86 7.10 5.53
CA TRP A 55 0.73 7.00 4.62
C TRP A 55 0.81 5.74 3.75
N LEU A 56 2.01 5.39 3.27
CA LEU A 56 2.24 4.17 2.49
C LEU A 56 1.94 2.90 3.31
N ILE A 57 2.32 2.87 4.59
CA ILE A 57 1.97 1.77 5.51
C ILE A 57 0.45 1.72 5.67
N PHE A 58 -0.19 2.86 5.90
CA PHE A 58 -1.63 2.96 6.09
C PHE A 58 -2.41 2.44 4.87
N VAL A 59 -2.03 2.85 3.66
CA VAL A 59 -2.64 2.36 2.41
C VAL A 59 -2.38 0.87 2.21
N SER A 60 -1.18 0.40 2.53
CA SER A 60 -0.83 -1.03 2.42
C SER A 60 -1.65 -1.92 3.35
N VAL A 61 -1.94 -1.45 4.58
CA VAL A 61 -2.83 -2.13 5.52
C VAL A 61 -4.29 -1.99 5.09
N ALA A 62 -4.71 -0.83 4.57
CA ALA A 62 -6.07 -0.63 4.09
C ALA A 62 -6.39 -1.47 2.83
N TYR A 63 -5.41 -1.79 1.99
CA TYR A 63 -5.59 -2.55 0.74
C TYR A 63 -6.28 -3.92 0.92
N PRO A 64 -5.87 -4.79 1.86
CA PRO A 64 -6.60 -6.04 2.15
C PRO A 64 -7.96 -5.82 2.81
N PHE A 65 -8.19 -4.71 3.51
CA PHE A 65 -9.49 -4.40 4.13
C PHE A 65 -10.48 -3.73 3.15
N TRP A 66 -9.99 -3.01 2.14
CA TRP A 66 -10.82 -2.45 1.06
C TRP A 66 -11.39 -3.55 0.13
N VAL A 67 -10.97 -4.80 0.31
CA VAL A 67 -11.47 -5.97 -0.43
C VAL A 67 -12.83 -6.48 0.05
N PHE A 68 -13.47 -5.85 1.02
CA PHE A 68 -14.83 -6.24 1.46
C PHE A 68 -15.98 -5.74 0.58
N ASP A 69 -15.74 -5.27 -0.65
CA ASP A 69 -16.83 -4.90 -1.57
C ASP A 69 -16.76 -5.56 -2.97
N ASN A 70 -16.46 -6.87 -3.03
CA ASN A 70 -16.78 -7.67 -4.20
C ASN A 70 -17.34 -9.04 -3.81
N PRO A 71 -18.65 -9.15 -3.50
CA PRO A 71 -19.35 -10.44 -3.34
C PRO A 71 -19.61 -11.15 -4.68
N ARG A 72 -18.73 -11.00 -5.68
CA ARG A 72 -18.87 -11.66 -6.97
C ARG A 72 -17.53 -12.22 -7.38
N GLN A 73 -17.30 -13.49 -7.06
CA GLN A 73 -16.69 -14.51 -7.94
C GLN A 73 -16.69 -15.87 -7.20
N TYR A 74 -17.85 -16.30 -6.71
CA TYR A 74 -18.09 -17.69 -6.33
C TYR A 74 -19.26 -18.19 -7.19
N GLY A 75 -18.95 -18.85 -8.29
CA GLY A 75 -19.96 -19.41 -9.19
C GLY A 75 -19.59 -19.26 -10.66
N SER A 76 -18.52 -19.91 -11.11
CA SER A 76 -18.31 -20.18 -12.54
C SER A 76 -17.75 -21.58 -12.71
N ASN A 77 -18.48 -22.55 -12.14
CA ASN A 77 -18.20 -23.98 -12.31
C ASN A 77 -19.30 -24.80 -11.61
N THR A 78 -20.52 -24.77 -12.16
CA THR A 78 -21.46 -25.86 -11.94
C THR A 78 -22.39 -26.00 -13.15
N ASN A 79 -22.24 -27.16 -13.81
CA ASN A 79 -23.22 -27.86 -14.63
C ASN A 79 -23.11 -27.70 -16.16
N THR A 80 -22.10 -28.37 -16.70
CA THR A 80 -22.06 -28.88 -18.09
C THR A 80 -22.69 -30.29 -18.18
N GLU A 81 -23.65 -30.68 -17.34
CA GLU A 81 -24.06 -32.10 -17.21
C GLU A 81 -25.58 -32.41 -17.17
N THR A 82 -26.50 -31.49 -17.49
CA THR A 82 -27.95 -31.79 -17.40
C THR A 82 -28.77 -31.58 -18.67
N SER A 83 -28.15 -31.41 -19.84
CA SER A 83 -28.89 -31.33 -21.12
C SER A 83 -28.73 -32.56 -22.02
N GLN A 84 -28.59 -33.75 -21.45
CA GLN A 84 -28.67 -35.03 -22.19
C GLN A 84 -29.53 -36.07 -21.48
N THR A 85 -30.69 -35.68 -20.94
CA THR A 85 -31.81 -36.61 -20.72
C THR A 85 -33.09 -35.81 -20.58
N GLN A 86 -33.77 -35.56 -21.70
CA GLN A 86 -35.20 -35.76 -21.89
C GLN A 86 -35.56 -35.53 -23.36
#